data_AF-A0A5M5ZQT7-F1
#
_entry.id   AF-A0A5M5ZQT7-F1
#
_cell.length_a   1.000
_cell.length_b   1.000
_cell.length_c   1.000
_cell.angle_alpha   90.00
_cell.angle_beta   90.00
_cell.angle_gamma   90.00
#
_symmetry.space_group_name_H-M   'P 1'
#
loop_
_entity.id
_entity.type
_entity.pdbx_description
1 polymer ?
#
loop_
_entity_poly.entity_id
_entity_poly.type
_entity_poly.pdbx_seq_one_letter_code
_entity_poly.pdbx_strand_id
1 'polypeptide(L)'
;CDLITDNKSGFDEAVAAVKASDMAVVFVGSSSASLARDYSDATCGEGFDLSSLDLTGVQEELVEEIYAIGKPVIVVLVTGKPFSISWIKEHIPAIVVQWYGGEKAGDAIADMLLGNINPSAKLPFSFPQSVGHLPVFYNHLPTDKGFYRRPGRPNEPGRDYVFSSPAPLWSFGHGLSYTTFEYLNAHYSAELLHPSDTLIVSVSLKNTGSVAGKEVVQLYVRDVVSSVVTPVKQLKAFSKPFLQPGEMQTVVLKLPIQELALYDLSMKKVVEEGEYEIQIGTASDDIRLRRTIFVGRQPVTSNSLGHNDFCMDEIVKNPGRKIKVAGCVRDVQATPISGIEIKSNYSGRTVISKEGGRYSILTVENDVLTISAKGFETVNIKVNKQKDIDIKLNYSHD
;
A
#
# COMPACT_ATOMS: atom_id res chain seq x y z
N CYS A 1 2.90 -16.54 35.33
CA CYS A 1 3.14 -17.80 34.59
C CYS A 1 4.48 -17.69 33.89
N ASP A 2 5.00 -18.80 33.38
CA ASP A 2 6.32 -18.83 32.75
C ASP A 2 6.28 -18.39 31.27
N LEU A 3 7.34 -17.73 30.82
CA LEU A 3 7.51 -17.26 29.45
C LEU A 3 7.98 -18.37 28.51
N ILE A 4 8.65 -19.39 29.03
CA ILE A 4 9.31 -20.44 28.22
C ILE A 4 8.83 -21.87 28.49
N THR A 5 8.07 -22.11 29.56
CA THR A 5 7.58 -23.46 29.91
C THR A 5 6.06 -23.57 29.90
N ASP A 6 5.59 -24.81 29.94
CA ASP A 6 4.16 -25.16 30.04
C ASP A 6 3.59 -24.99 31.47
N ASN A 7 4.29 -24.25 32.34
CA ASN A 7 3.94 -24.13 33.76
C ASN A 7 2.81 -23.13 34.00
N LYS A 8 1.64 -23.67 34.37
CA LYS A 8 0.41 -22.94 34.67
C LYS A 8 0.18 -22.65 36.15
N SER A 9 1.12 -22.94 37.05
CA SER A 9 0.92 -22.81 38.51
C SER A 9 0.47 -21.42 38.99
N GLY A 10 0.77 -20.37 38.23
CA GLY A 10 0.31 -19.00 38.54
C GLY A 10 -1.05 -18.60 37.95
N PHE A 11 -1.77 -19.50 37.28
CA PHE A 11 -3.04 -19.17 36.61
C PHE A 11 -4.14 -18.85 37.62
N ASP A 12 -4.29 -19.67 38.67
CA ASP A 12 -5.33 -19.47 39.69
C ASP A 12 -5.21 -18.11 40.39
N GLU A 13 -3.98 -17.67 40.65
CA GLU A 13 -3.69 -16.36 41.22
C GLU A 13 -4.10 -15.23 40.26
N ALA A 14 -3.71 -15.33 38.98
CA ALA A 14 -4.07 -14.34 37.96
C ALA A 14 -5.59 -14.24 37.76
N VAL A 15 -6.27 -15.39 37.69
CA VAL A 15 -7.74 -15.46 37.56
C VAL A 15 -8.42 -14.84 38.78
N ALA A 16 -7.93 -15.11 40.00
CA ALA A 16 -8.47 -14.51 41.21
C ALA A 16 -8.29 -12.98 41.22
N ALA A 17 -7.12 -12.48 40.82
CA ALA A 17 -6.84 -11.05 40.74
C ALA A 17 -7.78 -10.35 39.74
N VAL A 18 -7.99 -10.94 38.57
CA VAL A 18 -8.92 -10.38 37.56
C VAL A 18 -10.36 -10.43 38.05
N LYS A 19 -10.80 -11.51 38.70
CA LYS A 19 -12.14 -11.59 39.32
C LYS A 19 -12.38 -10.52 40.38
N ALA A 20 -11.33 -10.02 41.03
CA ALA A 20 -11.40 -8.93 42.00
C ALA A 20 -11.24 -7.51 41.40
N SER A 21 -10.94 -7.37 40.10
CA SER A 21 -10.63 -6.08 39.45
C SER A 21 -11.71 -5.63 38.46
N ASP A 22 -11.76 -4.36 38.05
CA ASP A 22 -12.73 -3.94 37.00
C ASP A 22 -12.30 -4.34 35.59
N MET A 23 -10.99 -4.45 35.36
CA MET A 23 -10.38 -4.84 34.08
C MET A 23 -9.02 -5.51 34.30
N ALA A 24 -8.47 -6.12 33.26
CA ALA A 24 -7.15 -6.74 33.25
C ALA A 24 -6.22 -6.05 32.24
N VAL A 25 -4.97 -5.80 32.65
CA VAL A 25 -3.88 -5.45 31.74
C VAL A 25 -2.88 -6.60 31.78
N VAL A 26 -2.77 -7.34 30.68
CA VAL A 26 -1.98 -8.57 30.60
C VAL A 26 -0.73 -8.31 29.77
N PHE A 27 0.43 -8.40 30.41
CA PHE A 27 1.72 -8.24 29.76
C PHE A 27 2.24 -9.61 29.30
N VAL A 28 2.45 -9.75 27.99
CA VAL A 28 2.98 -10.96 27.33
C VAL A 28 4.03 -10.55 26.29
N GLY A 29 4.80 -11.50 25.78
CA GLY A 29 5.67 -11.27 24.63
C GLY A 29 6.96 -12.08 24.69
N SER A 30 8.09 -11.41 24.47
CA SER A 30 9.41 -12.03 24.45
C SER A 30 10.34 -11.48 25.52
N SER A 31 11.39 -12.24 25.81
CA SER A 31 12.52 -11.82 26.63
C SER A 31 13.79 -11.83 25.79
N SER A 32 14.71 -10.92 26.10
CA SER A 32 16.04 -10.86 25.48
C SER A 32 17.11 -11.03 26.54
N ALA A 33 18.24 -11.61 26.16
CA ALA A 33 19.40 -11.75 27.03
C ALA A 33 20.15 -10.41 27.20
N SER A 34 20.76 -10.23 28.36
CA SER A 34 21.86 -9.29 28.57
C SER A 34 23.15 -10.11 28.72
N LEU A 35 24.23 -9.74 28.03
CA LEU A 35 25.50 -10.48 28.03
C LEU A 35 26.08 -10.75 29.44
N ALA A 36 25.70 -9.94 30.44
CA ALA A 36 26.14 -10.05 31.83
C ALA A 36 25.08 -10.64 32.79
N ARG A 37 23.96 -11.18 32.29
CA ARG A 37 22.87 -11.74 33.10
C ARG A 37 22.51 -13.14 32.61
N ASP A 38 21.73 -13.86 33.43
CA ASP A 38 21.14 -15.12 33.01
C ASP A 38 20.33 -14.92 31.72
N TYR A 39 20.49 -15.87 30.80
CA TYR A 39 19.92 -15.89 29.47
C TYR A 39 19.08 -17.15 29.22
N SER A 40 18.86 -17.96 30.27
CA SER A 40 18.04 -19.18 30.24
C SER A 40 16.63 -18.95 29.67
N ASP A 41 16.04 -17.78 29.93
CA ASP A 41 14.68 -17.42 29.52
C ASP A 41 14.61 -16.57 28.24
N ALA A 42 15.72 -16.41 27.51
CA ALA A 42 15.75 -15.57 26.32
C ALA A 42 15.03 -16.23 25.11
N THR A 43 14.11 -15.49 24.49
CA THR A 43 13.31 -15.92 23.32
C THR A 43 13.49 -15.00 22.12
N CYS A 44 14.45 -14.09 22.20
CA CYS A 44 14.79 -13.10 21.18
C CYS A 44 16.21 -12.59 21.43
N GLY A 45 16.94 -12.21 20.38
CA GLY A 45 18.27 -11.62 20.46
C GLY A 45 19.32 -12.45 19.73
N GLU A 46 20.57 -11.99 19.76
CA GLU A 46 21.70 -12.67 19.13
C GLU A 46 21.86 -14.10 19.68
N GLY A 47 21.81 -15.11 18.80
CA GLY A 47 21.93 -16.52 19.18
C GLY A 47 20.64 -17.17 19.69
N PHE A 48 19.50 -16.46 19.65
CA PHE A 48 18.20 -16.95 20.12
C PHE A 48 17.14 -16.86 19.01
N ASP A 49 17.23 -17.77 18.05
CA ASP A 49 16.28 -17.89 16.94
C ASP A 49 15.09 -18.78 17.31
N LEU A 50 13.88 -18.40 16.88
CA LEU A 50 12.67 -19.21 17.04
C LEU A 50 12.18 -19.77 15.69
N SER A 51 11.67 -21.00 15.71
CA SER A 51 10.99 -21.62 14.57
C SER A 51 9.48 -21.35 14.53
N SER A 52 8.91 -20.77 15.58
CA SER A 52 7.54 -20.27 15.64
C SER A 52 7.52 -18.78 16.01
N LEU A 53 6.46 -18.10 15.59
CA LEU A 53 6.15 -16.73 15.98
C LEU A 53 4.96 -16.65 16.94
N ASP A 54 4.49 -17.77 17.49
CA ASP A 54 3.45 -17.76 18.52
C ASP A 54 4.03 -17.26 19.85
N LEU A 55 3.18 -16.82 20.78
CA LEU A 55 3.64 -16.51 22.13
C LEU A 55 4.20 -17.78 22.79
N THR A 56 5.40 -17.68 23.37
CA THR A 56 6.08 -18.84 23.97
C THR A 56 5.46 -19.25 25.30
N GLY A 57 5.61 -20.53 25.65
CA GLY A 57 5.06 -21.09 26.89
C GLY A 57 3.53 -21.00 26.92
N VAL A 58 2.99 -20.69 28.09
CA VAL A 58 1.53 -20.66 28.35
C VAL A 58 0.92 -19.26 28.25
N GLN A 59 1.60 -18.33 27.60
CA GLN A 59 1.19 -16.91 27.59
C GLN A 59 -0.14 -16.68 26.87
N GLU A 60 -0.36 -17.29 25.70
CA GLU A 60 -1.63 -17.16 24.98
C GLU A 60 -2.78 -17.78 25.79
N GLU A 61 -2.57 -18.98 26.35
CA GLU A 61 -3.56 -19.65 27.21
C GLU A 61 -3.94 -18.83 28.45
N LEU A 62 -2.98 -18.11 29.05
CA LEU A 62 -3.29 -17.18 30.14
C LEU A 62 -4.24 -16.06 29.67
N VAL A 63 -4.00 -15.50 28.48
CA VAL A 63 -4.86 -14.47 27.91
C VAL A 63 -6.26 -15.02 27.63
N GLU A 64 -6.36 -16.25 27.11
CA GLU A 64 -7.64 -16.95 26.87
C GLU A 64 -8.43 -17.14 28.17
N GLU A 65 -7.79 -17.63 29.23
CA GLU A 65 -8.42 -17.83 30.55
C GLU A 65 -8.88 -16.50 31.16
N ILE A 66 -8.06 -15.45 31.06
CA ILE A 66 -8.41 -14.11 31.54
C ILE A 66 -9.59 -13.53 30.74
N TYR A 67 -9.59 -13.70 29.42
CA TYR A 67 -10.68 -13.27 28.54
C TYR A 67 -11.99 -13.98 28.87
N ALA A 68 -11.96 -15.29 29.15
CA ALA A 68 -13.13 -16.10 29.48
C ALA A 68 -13.87 -15.63 30.75
N ILE A 69 -13.23 -14.86 31.64
CA ILE A 69 -13.88 -14.26 32.81
C ILE A 69 -14.94 -13.20 32.41
N GLY A 70 -14.83 -12.62 31.21
CA GLY A 70 -15.80 -11.66 30.67
C GLY A 70 -15.58 -10.22 31.14
N LYS A 71 -14.40 -9.89 31.67
CA LYS A 71 -14.00 -8.51 32.00
C LYS A 71 -13.24 -7.87 30.84
N PRO A 72 -13.21 -6.53 30.73
CA PRO A 72 -12.36 -5.86 29.75
C PRO A 72 -10.89 -6.24 29.92
N VAL A 73 -10.23 -6.56 28.81
CA VAL A 73 -8.81 -6.96 28.77
C VAL A 73 -8.05 -6.04 27.81
N ILE A 74 -6.90 -5.55 28.27
CA ILE A 74 -5.87 -4.93 27.43
C ILE A 74 -4.68 -5.88 27.39
N VAL A 75 -4.22 -6.24 26.20
CA VAL A 75 -2.97 -7.01 26.04
C VAL A 75 -1.84 -6.05 25.68
N VAL A 76 -0.76 -6.09 26.47
CA VAL A 76 0.48 -5.36 26.18
C VAL A 76 1.55 -6.35 25.76
N LEU A 77 1.95 -6.28 24.49
CA LEU A 77 3.05 -7.06 23.93
C LEU A 77 4.37 -6.35 24.21
N VAL A 78 5.15 -6.88 25.15
CA VAL A 78 6.54 -6.48 25.37
C VAL A 78 7.44 -7.34 24.50
N THR A 79 7.97 -6.79 23.41
CA THR A 79 8.57 -7.65 22.38
C THR A 79 9.77 -7.06 21.64
N GLY A 80 10.65 -7.93 21.14
CA GLY A 80 11.71 -7.59 20.18
C GLY A 80 11.37 -7.89 18.72
N LYS A 81 10.24 -8.56 18.46
CA LYS A 81 9.82 -9.00 17.11
C LYS A 81 8.29 -9.08 16.96
N PRO A 82 7.76 -9.16 15.73
CA PRO A 82 6.35 -9.48 15.52
C PRO A 82 6.00 -10.90 16.01
N PHE A 83 4.80 -11.08 16.57
CA PHE A 83 4.22 -12.38 16.92
C PHE A 83 3.00 -12.68 16.03
N SER A 84 2.70 -13.97 15.81
CA SER A 84 1.45 -14.47 15.22
C SER A 84 0.42 -14.71 16.31
N ILE A 85 -0.42 -13.72 16.56
CA ILE A 85 -1.41 -13.70 17.65
C ILE A 85 -2.82 -13.54 17.10
N SER A 86 -3.19 -14.39 16.14
CA SER A 86 -4.46 -14.29 15.41
C SER A 86 -5.67 -14.38 16.34
N TRP A 87 -5.64 -15.27 17.34
CA TRP A 87 -6.71 -15.40 18.32
C TRP A 87 -6.86 -14.12 19.16
N ILE A 88 -5.75 -13.58 19.68
CA ILE A 88 -5.74 -12.33 20.45
C ILE A 88 -6.26 -11.17 19.59
N LYS A 89 -5.85 -11.06 18.32
CA LYS A 89 -6.32 -10.02 17.38
C LYS A 89 -7.84 -10.03 17.20
N GLU A 90 -8.44 -11.22 17.18
CA GLU A 90 -9.87 -11.46 16.98
C GLU A 90 -10.68 -11.15 18.25
N HIS A 91 -10.16 -11.53 19.43
CA HIS A 91 -10.93 -11.48 20.68
C HIS A 91 -10.62 -10.26 21.56
N ILE A 92 -9.42 -9.70 21.47
CA ILE A 92 -8.98 -8.58 22.32
C ILE A 92 -9.03 -7.27 21.53
N PRO A 93 -9.92 -6.32 21.91
CA PRO A 93 -10.08 -5.08 21.16
C PRO A 93 -8.94 -4.08 21.38
N ALA A 94 -8.26 -4.15 22.53
CA ALA A 94 -7.19 -3.24 22.92
C ALA A 94 -5.86 -4.00 23.04
N ILE A 95 -5.00 -3.81 22.04
CA ILE A 95 -3.68 -4.45 21.95
C ILE A 95 -2.63 -3.36 21.78
N VAL A 96 -1.63 -3.37 22.66
CA VAL A 96 -0.54 -2.41 22.65
C VAL A 96 0.75 -3.14 22.32
N VAL A 97 1.50 -2.65 21.33
CA VAL A 97 2.85 -3.13 21.06
C VAL A 97 3.85 -2.19 21.74
N GLN A 98 4.47 -2.69 22.79
CA GLN A 98 5.61 -2.07 23.45
C GLN A 98 6.87 -2.82 23.02
N TRP A 99 7.65 -2.22 22.13
CA TRP A 99 9.00 -2.74 21.89
C TRP A 99 9.84 -2.67 23.18
N TYR A 100 11.02 -3.28 23.22
CA TYR A 100 11.93 -3.09 24.36
C TYR A 100 12.27 -1.61 24.59
N GLY A 101 11.60 -0.99 25.57
CA GLY A 101 11.54 0.46 25.77
C GLY A 101 12.61 1.03 26.71
N GLY A 102 13.63 0.24 27.05
CA GLY A 102 14.69 0.63 27.99
C GLY A 102 14.20 0.80 29.43
N GLU A 103 15.01 1.48 30.25
CA GLU A 103 14.79 1.62 31.71
C GLU A 103 13.53 2.40 32.09
N LYS A 104 12.95 3.15 31.14
CA LYS A 104 11.72 3.95 31.31
C LYS A 104 10.49 3.34 30.67
N ALA A 105 10.56 2.07 30.24
CA ALA A 105 9.44 1.41 29.58
C ALA A 105 8.17 1.37 30.45
N GLY A 106 8.31 1.12 31.76
CA GLY A 106 7.20 1.09 32.71
C GLY A 106 6.50 2.45 32.88
N ASP A 107 7.28 3.53 33.01
CA ASP A 107 6.75 4.90 33.10
C ASP A 107 6.00 5.27 31.80
N ALA A 108 6.60 4.96 30.65
CA ALA A 108 6.03 5.29 29.33
C ALA A 108 4.71 4.57 29.04
N ILE A 109 4.60 3.27 29.37
CA ILE A 109 3.36 2.52 29.15
C ILE A 109 2.26 2.95 30.12
N ALA A 110 2.60 3.27 31.37
CA ALA A 110 1.65 3.80 32.34
C ALA A 110 1.06 5.14 31.87
N ASP A 111 1.90 6.07 31.42
CA ASP A 111 1.45 7.36 30.87
C ASP A 111 0.52 7.18 29.67
N MET A 112 0.80 6.22 28.79
CA MET A 112 -0.07 5.94 27.64
C MET A 112 -1.39 5.29 28.07
N LEU A 113 -1.37 4.28 28.95
CA LEU A 113 -2.58 3.59 29.42
C LEU A 113 -3.51 4.53 30.21
N LEU A 114 -2.94 5.46 30.98
CA LEU A 114 -3.69 6.46 31.75
C LEU A 114 -4.15 7.66 30.89
N GLY A 115 -3.74 7.73 29.62
CA GLY A 115 -4.12 8.81 28.72
C GLY A 115 -3.33 10.11 28.90
N ASN A 116 -2.29 10.12 29.73
CA ASN A 116 -1.35 11.25 29.86
C ASN A 116 -0.63 11.52 28.52
N ILE A 117 -0.43 10.48 27.72
CA ILE A 117 0.12 10.56 26.37
C ILE A 117 -0.79 9.80 25.39
N ASN A 118 -1.16 10.46 24.30
CA ASN A 118 -1.87 9.83 23.19
C ASN A 118 -0.89 8.99 22.33
N PRO A 119 -1.13 7.67 22.12
CA PRO A 119 -0.29 6.85 21.27
C PRO A 119 -0.28 7.37 19.84
N SER A 120 0.90 7.32 19.21
CA SER A 120 1.12 7.86 17.87
C SER A 120 2.18 7.08 17.09
N ALA A 121 2.56 5.90 17.58
CA ALA A 121 3.52 5.04 16.91
C ALA A 121 2.84 4.33 15.74
N LYS A 122 3.63 4.02 14.70
CA LYS A 122 3.23 3.19 13.57
C LYS A 122 4.21 2.02 13.46
N LEU A 123 3.73 0.86 13.03
CA LEU A 123 4.52 -0.37 12.99
C LEU A 123 5.65 -0.29 11.95
N PRO A 124 6.92 -0.56 12.34
CA PRO A 124 8.02 -0.68 11.39
C PRO A 124 8.08 -2.04 10.68
N PHE A 125 7.30 -3.03 11.13
CA PHE A 125 7.22 -4.38 10.57
C PHE A 125 5.75 -4.80 10.45
N SER A 126 5.45 -5.63 9.45
CA SER A 126 4.11 -6.26 9.38
C SER A 126 4.05 -7.45 10.35
N PHE A 127 2.89 -7.67 10.96
CA PHE A 127 2.65 -8.80 11.85
C PHE A 127 2.00 -9.95 11.05
N PRO A 128 2.61 -11.15 11.02
CA PRO A 128 2.06 -12.29 10.28
C PRO A 128 0.87 -12.91 11.00
N GLN A 129 0.02 -13.63 10.25
CA GLN A 129 -1.03 -14.47 10.83
C GLN A 129 -0.48 -15.76 11.46
N SER A 130 0.62 -16.29 10.91
CA SER A 130 1.37 -17.44 11.43
C SER A 130 2.78 -17.44 10.83
N VAL A 131 3.68 -18.28 11.36
CA VAL A 131 5.01 -18.48 10.76
C VAL A 131 4.93 -18.94 9.28
N GLY A 132 3.86 -19.64 8.88
CA GLY A 132 3.61 -20.04 7.49
C GLY A 132 3.25 -18.89 6.53
N HIS A 133 3.07 -17.67 7.04
CA HIS A 133 2.88 -16.46 6.23
C HIS A 133 4.19 -15.67 6.04
N LEU A 134 5.32 -16.18 6.56
CA LEU A 134 6.61 -15.56 6.31
C LEU A 134 7.12 -15.89 4.89
N PRO A 135 7.80 -14.95 4.22
CA PRO A 135 8.10 -13.59 4.70
C PRO A 135 6.87 -12.64 4.57
N VAL A 136 6.70 -11.74 5.54
CA VAL A 136 5.59 -10.77 5.57
C VAL A 136 6.09 -9.33 5.49
N PHE A 137 6.06 -8.76 4.30
CA PHE A 137 6.46 -7.38 4.06
C PHE A 137 5.47 -6.65 3.14
N TYR A 138 5.40 -5.33 3.27
CA TYR A 138 4.40 -4.53 2.59
C TYR A 138 4.78 -4.23 1.13
N ASN A 139 6.07 -4.06 0.87
CA ASN A 139 6.67 -3.77 -0.44
C ASN A 139 6.96 -5.07 -1.22
N HIS A 140 5.96 -5.94 -1.26
CA HIS A 140 5.97 -7.19 -2.00
C HIS A 140 5.88 -6.94 -3.51
N LEU A 141 6.36 -7.89 -4.31
CA LEU A 141 6.20 -7.85 -5.75
C LEU A 141 4.74 -8.20 -6.13
N PRO A 142 4.25 -7.82 -7.32
CA PRO A 142 2.83 -7.95 -7.69
C PRO A 142 2.23 -9.35 -7.57
N THR A 143 3.05 -10.40 -7.61
CA THR A 143 2.61 -11.81 -7.54
C THR A 143 2.74 -12.44 -6.17
N ASP A 144 3.44 -11.79 -5.22
CA ASP A 144 3.85 -12.40 -3.95
C ASP A 144 2.69 -12.59 -2.97
N LYS A 145 1.64 -11.77 -3.07
CA LYS A 145 0.43 -11.86 -2.21
C LYS A 145 -0.75 -12.55 -2.91
N GLY A 146 -0.45 -13.61 -3.65
CA GLY A 146 -1.47 -14.41 -4.30
C GLY A 146 -1.80 -13.92 -5.70
N PHE A 147 -1.31 -14.65 -6.71
CA PHE A 147 -1.55 -14.36 -8.11
C PHE A 147 -3.03 -14.46 -8.48
N TYR A 148 -3.80 -15.33 -7.80
CA TYR A 148 -5.18 -15.61 -8.16
C TYR A 148 -6.19 -14.72 -7.47
N ARG A 149 -5.77 -13.98 -6.43
CA ARG A 149 -6.61 -13.08 -5.61
C ARG A 149 -7.87 -13.77 -5.08
N ARG A 150 -7.71 -15.02 -4.66
CA ARG A 150 -8.74 -15.88 -4.08
C ARG A 150 -8.22 -16.39 -2.72
N PRO A 151 -8.31 -15.57 -1.67
CA PRO A 151 -7.95 -15.99 -0.33
C PRO A 151 -8.92 -17.07 0.16
N GLY A 152 -8.39 -18.03 0.92
CA GLY A 152 -9.19 -19.00 1.64
C GLY A 152 -9.61 -18.48 3.01
N ARG A 153 -10.45 -19.24 3.68
CA ARG A 153 -10.85 -19.04 5.07
C ARG A 153 -10.96 -20.40 5.76
N PRO A 154 -11.01 -20.46 7.10
CA PRO A 154 -11.37 -21.69 7.79
C PRO A 154 -12.64 -22.29 7.18
N ASN A 155 -12.58 -23.57 6.79
CA ASN A 155 -13.67 -24.32 6.15
C ASN A 155 -14.12 -23.85 4.75
N GLU A 156 -13.47 -22.84 4.16
CA GLU A 156 -13.77 -22.35 2.80
C GLU A 156 -12.47 -22.29 1.97
N PRO A 157 -12.19 -23.30 1.12
CA PRO A 157 -10.92 -23.37 0.41
C PRO A 157 -10.74 -22.26 -0.63
N GLY A 158 -9.63 -21.54 -0.54
CA GLY A 158 -9.12 -20.58 -1.53
C GLY A 158 -8.05 -21.18 -2.45
N ARG A 159 -7.31 -20.32 -3.16
CA ARG A 159 -6.26 -20.73 -4.11
C ARG A 159 -4.86 -20.21 -3.77
N ASP A 160 -4.76 -19.03 -3.16
CA ASP A 160 -3.45 -18.46 -2.82
C ASP A 160 -2.94 -19.03 -1.48
N TYR A 161 -3.80 -18.99 -0.46
CA TYR A 161 -3.71 -19.83 0.72
C TYR A 161 -5.02 -20.62 0.81
N VAL A 162 -4.94 -21.94 1.05
CA VAL A 162 -6.12 -22.80 1.00
C VAL A 162 -7.11 -22.42 2.09
N PHE A 163 -6.69 -22.17 3.32
CA PHE A 163 -7.59 -21.86 4.44
C PHE A 163 -7.27 -20.53 5.14
N SER A 164 -6.56 -19.64 4.45
CA SER A 164 -6.14 -18.34 4.98
C SER A 164 -6.08 -17.27 3.88
N SER A 165 -5.86 -16.03 4.28
CA SER A 165 -5.54 -14.90 3.42
C SER A 165 -4.04 -14.60 3.43
N PRO A 166 -3.44 -14.09 2.35
CA PRO A 166 -2.05 -13.59 2.37
C PRO A 166 -1.89 -12.24 3.12
N ALA A 167 -2.97 -11.68 3.67
CA ALA A 167 -2.91 -10.43 4.42
C ALA A 167 -2.17 -10.60 5.77
N PRO A 168 -1.46 -9.58 6.27
CA PRO A 168 -0.93 -9.59 7.63
C PRO A 168 -2.06 -9.34 8.65
N LEU A 169 -1.81 -9.64 9.94
CA LEU A 169 -2.69 -9.19 11.04
C LEU A 169 -2.70 -7.66 11.15
N TRP A 170 -1.52 -7.06 11.01
CA TRP A 170 -1.32 -5.62 10.90
C TRP A 170 -0.22 -5.33 9.90
N SER A 171 -0.46 -4.44 8.94
CA SER A 171 0.52 -4.08 7.94
C SER A 171 1.56 -3.09 8.46
N PHE A 172 2.69 -3.01 7.77
CA PHE A 172 3.66 -1.92 7.93
C PHE A 172 2.95 -0.55 7.94
N GLY A 173 3.37 0.32 8.85
CA GLY A 173 2.81 1.65 9.01
C GLY A 173 1.49 1.68 9.78
N HIS A 174 0.90 0.54 10.18
CA HIS A 174 -0.32 0.53 10.99
C HIS A 174 -0.08 1.10 12.39
N GLY A 175 -1.03 1.82 12.95
CA GLY A 175 -1.00 2.25 14.34
C GLY A 175 -2.16 3.18 14.67
N LEU A 176 -2.75 2.97 15.84
CA LEU A 176 -3.93 3.68 16.31
C LEU A 176 -3.55 4.90 17.16
N SER A 177 -4.56 5.72 17.44
CA SER A 177 -4.48 6.89 18.33
C SER A 177 -5.78 6.98 19.15
N TYR A 178 -5.73 7.66 20.30
CA TYR A 178 -6.95 8.02 21.05
C TYR A 178 -7.75 9.14 20.38
N THR A 179 -7.21 9.75 19.32
CA THR A 179 -7.95 10.66 18.45
C THR A 179 -8.05 10.12 17.03
N THR A 180 -8.83 10.80 16.20
CA THR A 180 -8.99 10.46 14.78
C THR A 180 -8.45 11.59 13.91
N PHE A 181 -7.92 11.21 12.74
CA PHE A 181 -7.38 12.16 11.76
C PHE A 181 -8.05 11.96 10.40
N GLU A 182 -8.49 13.07 9.82
CA GLU A 182 -9.10 13.13 8.50
C GLU A 182 -8.12 13.70 7.48
N TYR A 183 -7.92 12.99 6.38
CA TYR A 183 -7.10 13.40 5.25
C TYR A 183 -8.02 14.03 4.22
N LEU A 184 -7.99 15.35 4.09
CA LEU A 184 -9.00 16.10 3.33
C LEU A 184 -8.66 16.15 1.84
N ASN A 185 -7.44 16.60 1.51
CA ASN A 185 -6.95 16.71 0.14
C ASN A 185 -5.42 16.71 0.10
N ALA A 186 -4.86 16.60 -1.10
CA ALA A 186 -3.44 16.77 -1.35
C ALA A 186 -3.21 17.63 -2.60
N HIS A 187 -2.25 18.55 -2.51
CA HIS A 187 -1.76 19.36 -3.62
C HIS A 187 -0.34 18.90 -4.01
N TYR A 188 -0.10 18.83 -5.31
CA TYR A 188 1.15 18.34 -5.90
C TYR A 188 1.80 19.48 -6.68
N SER A 189 3.11 19.70 -6.51
CA SER A 189 3.81 20.81 -7.17
C SER A 189 3.83 20.71 -8.69
N ALA A 190 3.76 19.50 -9.23
CA ALA A 190 3.70 19.22 -10.67
C ALA A 190 3.10 17.84 -10.91
N GLU A 191 2.57 17.63 -12.12
CA GLU A 191 2.11 16.32 -12.60
C GLU A 191 3.12 15.66 -13.52
N LEU A 192 3.91 16.46 -14.26
CA LEU A 192 5.00 16.02 -15.10
C LEU A 192 6.31 16.49 -14.47
N LEU A 193 7.21 15.56 -14.20
CA LEU A 193 8.51 15.84 -13.58
C LEU A 193 9.65 15.32 -14.45
N HIS A 194 10.75 16.06 -14.45
CA HIS A 194 12.03 15.56 -14.92
C HIS A 194 12.66 14.68 -13.83
N PRO A 195 13.50 13.69 -14.17
CA PRO A 195 14.19 12.88 -13.17
C PRO A 195 14.92 13.67 -12.09
N SER A 196 15.44 14.87 -12.39
CA SER A 196 16.14 15.79 -11.44
C SER A 196 15.26 16.57 -10.50
N ASP A 197 13.94 16.48 -10.64
CA ASP A 197 13.02 17.31 -9.88
C ASP A 197 12.78 16.74 -8.48
N THR A 198 12.17 17.56 -7.63
CA THR A 198 11.58 17.11 -6.36
C THR A 198 10.10 17.40 -6.39
N LEU A 199 9.29 16.35 -6.26
CA LEU A 199 7.85 16.49 -6.05
C LEU A 199 7.59 16.98 -4.63
N ILE A 200 6.85 18.07 -4.50
CA ILE A 200 6.34 18.56 -3.21
C ILE A 200 4.86 18.19 -3.12
N VAL A 201 4.51 17.46 -2.06
CA VAL A 201 3.13 17.04 -1.78
C VAL A 201 2.68 17.71 -0.49
N SER A 202 1.64 18.54 -0.58
CA SER A 202 1.05 19.25 0.57
C SER A 202 -0.29 18.62 0.92
N VAL A 203 -0.38 18.00 2.10
CA VAL A 203 -1.55 17.23 2.55
C VAL A 203 -2.30 18.01 3.62
N SER A 204 -3.58 18.26 3.42
CA SER A 204 -4.43 18.90 4.44
C SER A 204 -4.95 17.84 5.41
N LEU A 205 -4.50 17.91 6.67
CA LEU A 205 -4.85 16.98 7.73
C LEU A 205 -5.65 17.69 8.82
N LYS A 206 -6.72 17.07 9.32
CA LYS A 206 -7.51 17.58 10.45
C LYS A 206 -7.57 16.57 11.58
N ASN A 207 -7.38 17.01 12.82
CA ASN A 207 -7.70 16.21 13.99
C ASN A 207 -9.21 16.32 14.26
N THR A 208 -9.93 15.22 14.11
CA THR A 208 -11.40 15.16 14.23
C THR A 208 -11.88 14.63 15.57
N GLY A 209 -10.99 14.14 16.43
CA GLY A 209 -11.36 13.67 17.76
C GLY A 209 -11.30 14.76 18.83
N SER A 210 -11.47 14.32 20.08
CA SER A 210 -11.59 15.20 21.26
C SER A 210 -10.29 15.46 22.00
N VAL A 211 -9.20 14.76 21.64
CA VAL A 211 -7.89 14.90 22.29
C VAL A 211 -6.80 15.26 21.29
N ALA A 212 -5.79 15.99 21.76
CA ALA A 212 -4.63 16.30 20.94
C ALA A 212 -3.87 15.02 20.58
N GLY A 213 -3.20 15.00 19.44
CA GLY A 213 -2.49 13.81 18.99
C GLY A 213 -1.47 14.08 17.90
N LYS A 214 -0.68 13.05 17.60
CA LYS A 214 0.24 13.04 16.47
C LYS A 214 -0.17 11.95 15.49
N GLU A 215 -0.19 12.26 14.21
CA GLU A 215 -0.42 11.30 13.12
C GLU A 215 0.87 11.14 12.32
N VAL A 216 1.11 9.98 11.71
CA VAL A 216 2.23 9.80 10.77
C VAL A 216 1.68 9.71 9.37
N VAL A 217 1.71 10.84 8.66
CA VAL A 217 1.34 10.92 7.24
C VAL A 217 2.42 10.22 6.43
N GLN A 218 2.05 9.17 5.70
CA GLN A 218 2.97 8.32 4.94
C GLN A 218 2.73 8.47 3.43
N LEU A 219 3.78 8.69 2.66
CA LEU A 219 3.77 8.73 1.20
C LEU A 219 4.46 7.49 0.66
N TYR A 220 3.69 6.70 -0.07
CA TYR A 220 4.14 5.54 -0.82
C TYR A 220 4.10 5.81 -2.32
N VAL A 221 4.99 5.16 -3.07
CA VAL A 221 5.01 5.23 -4.53
C VAL A 221 4.96 3.84 -5.12
N ARG A 222 4.14 3.68 -6.16
CA ARG A 222 4.15 2.52 -7.04
C ARG A 222 4.61 2.96 -8.43
N ASP A 223 5.63 2.28 -8.95
CA ASP A 223 5.94 2.31 -10.37
C ASP A 223 4.91 1.43 -11.09
N VAL A 224 4.10 2.02 -11.98
CA VAL A 224 2.95 1.32 -12.57
C VAL A 224 3.38 0.34 -13.65
N VAL A 225 4.39 0.72 -14.45
CA VAL A 225 4.96 -0.07 -15.55
C VAL A 225 6.47 0.13 -15.54
N SER A 226 7.19 -0.95 -15.28
CA SER A 226 8.66 -0.94 -15.20
C SER A 226 9.27 -2.06 -16.04
N SER A 227 10.53 -1.90 -16.46
CA SER A 227 11.25 -2.90 -17.27
C SER A 227 11.59 -4.17 -16.51
N VAL A 228 11.67 -4.08 -15.18
CA VAL A 228 11.83 -5.18 -14.23
C VAL A 228 10.68 -5.17 -13.23
N VAL A 229 10.42 -6.30 -12.57
CA VAL A 229 9.37 -6.36 -11.55
C VAL A 229 9.77 -5.48 -10.36
N THR A 230 8.91 -4.52 -10.01
CA THR A 230 9.11 -3.61 -8.87
C THR A 230 8.05 -3.85 -7.79
N PRO A 231 8.31 -3.46 -6.53
CA PRO A 231 7.32 -3.57 -5.47
C PRO A 231 6.01 -2.84 -5.78
N VAL A 232 4.88 -3.40 -5.32
CA VAL A 232 3.55 -2.80 -5.51
C VAL A 232 3.39 -1.43 -4.83
N LYS A 233 4.27 -1.11 -3.90
CA LYS A 233 4.46 0.22 -3.30
C LYS A 233 5.75 0.25 -2.46
N GLN A 234 6.32 1.43 -2.29
CA GLN A 234 7.47 1.68 -1.41
C GLN A 234 7.29 3.00 -0.66
N LEU A 235 7.54 3.03 0.65
CA LEU A 235 7.55 4.26 1.43
C LEU A 235 8.70 5.17 0.93
N LYS A 236 8.40 6.44 0.65
CA LYS A 236 9.41 7.42 0.21
C LYS A 236 9.48 8.67 1.08
N ALA A 237 8.41 9.01 1.78
CA ALA A 237 8.44 10.11 2.74
C ALA A 237 7.41 9.88 3.84
N PHE A 238 7.66 10.45 5.02
CA PHE A 238 6.66 10.55 6.07
C PHE A 238 6.87 11.82 6.90
N SER A 239 5.82 12.26 7.59
CA SER A 239 5.89 13.37 8.54
C SER A 239 4.95 13.11 9.71
N LYS A 240 5.31 13.60 10.90
CA LYS A 240 4.58 13.36 12.14
C LYS A 240 4.10 14.65 12.82
N PRO A 241 3.13 15.38 12.23
CA PRO A 241 2.62 16.61 12.82
C PRO A 241 1.87 16.36 14.13
N PHE A 242 1.81 17.37 14.99
CA PHE A 242 1.00 17.40 16.20
C PHE A 242 -0.16 18.37 16.00
N LEU A 243 -1.39 17.93 16.26
CA LEU A 243 -2.60 18.71 16.07
C LEU A 243 -3.46 18.71 17.35
N GLN A 244 -3.94 19.88 17.73
CA GLN A 244 -4.99 20.06 18.73
C GLN A 244 -6.35 19.55 18.22
N PRO A 245 -7.32 19.24 19.10
CA PRO A 245 -8.67 18.87 18.69
C PRO A 245 -9.29 19.91 17.74
N GLY A 246 -9.80 19.45 16.60
CA GLY A 246 -10.41 20.30 15.57
C GLY A 246 -9.42 21.09 14.70
N GLU A 247 -8.13 21.11 15.04
CA GLU A 247 -7.10 21.81 14.27
C GLU A 247 -6.93 21.17 12.88
N MET A 248 -6.68 22.03 11.89
CA MET A 248 -6.30 21.64 10.54
C MET A 248 -4.89 22.16 10.24
N GLN A 249 -4.03 21.29 9.72
CA GLN A 249 -2.66 21.64 9.35
C GLN A 249 -2.31 21.07 7.97
N THR A 250 -1.56 21.86 7.19
CA THR A 250 -0.95 21.39 5.94
C THR A 250 0.41 20.75 6.21
N VAL A 251 0.54 19.47 5.85
CA VAL A 251 1.75 18.66 6.01
C VAL A 251 2.47 18.59 4.68
N VAL A 252 3.76 18.98 4.64
CA VAL A 252 4.55 18.96 3.42
C VAL A 252 5.48 17.75 3.40
N LEU A 253 5.38 16.95 2.34
CA LEU A 253 6.26 15.82 2.04
C LEU A 253 7.06 16.13 0.77
N LYS A 254 8.33 15.72 0.75
CA LYS A 254 9.25 15.95 -0.37
C LYS A 254 9.72 14.61 -0.92
N LEU A 255 9.64 14.44 -2.23
CA LEU A 255 10.07 13.24 -2.94
C LEU A 255 11.01 13.65 -4.08
N PRO A 256 12.34 13.55 -3.89
CA PRO A 256 13.28 13.65 -5.00
C PRO A 256 13.00 12.53 -6.00
N ILE A 257 12.80 12.86 -7.27
CA ILE A 257 12.43 11.86 -8.29
C ILE A 257 13.56 10.84 -8.51
N GLN A 258 14.82 11.20 -8.25
CA GLN A 258 15.94 10.26 -8.14
C GLN A 258 15.69 9.06 -7.20
N GLU A 259 14.87 9.23 -6.16
CA GLU A 259 14.58 8.14 -5.22
C GLU A 259 13.63 7.08 -5.81
N LEU A 260 13.03 7.35 -6.98
CA LEU A 260 12.25 6.36 -7.73
C LEU A 260 13.12 5.41 -8.56
N ALA A 261 14.44 5.62 -8.56
CA ALA A 261 15.34 4.82 -9.36
C ALA A 261 15.31 3.32 -8.98
N LEU A 262 15.40 2.49 -10.01
CA LEU A 262 15.58 1.05 -9.93
C LEU A 262 16.90 0.63 -10.59
N TYR A 263 17.28 -0.63 -10.40
CA TYR A 263 18.34 -1.25 -11.19
C TYR A 263 17.71 -2.02 -12.35
N ASP A 264 18.04 -1.63 -13.58
CA ASP A 264 17.54 -2.29 -14.79
C ASP A 264 18.19 -3.67 -15.01
N LEU A 265 17.82 -4.35 -16.09
CA LEU A 265 18.38 -5.66 -16.47
C LEU A 265 19.90 -5.64 -16.69
N SER A 266 20.52 -4.47 -16.90
CA SER A 266 21.96 -4.29 -17.04
C SER A 266 22.63 -3.86 -15.71
N MET A 267 21.89 -3.91 -14.59
CA MET A 267 22.32 -3.43 -13.27
C MET A 267 22.71 -1.95 -13.27
N LYS A 268 22.12 -1.15 -14.16
CA LYS A 268 22.28 0.29 -14.16
C LYS A 268 21.17 0.93 -13.33
N LYS A 269 21.56 1.84 -12.43
CA LYS A 269 20.60 2.65 -11.67
C LYS A 269 19.95 3.68 -12.59
N VAL A 270 18.65 3.58 -12.81
CA VAL A 270 17.88 4.44 -13.72
C VAL A 270 16.55 4.85 -13.09
N VAL A 271 16.07 6.04 -13.41
CA VAL A 271 14.67 6.42 -13.22
C VAL A 271 14.01 6.24 -14.59
N GLU A 272 13.03 5.36 -14.68
CA GLU A 272 12.35 5.08 -15.93
C GLU A 272 11.33 6.18 -16.24
N GLU A 273 11.15 6.50 -17.53
CA GLU A 273 10.06 7.39 -17.93
C GLU A 273 8.75 6.61 -17.83
N GLY A 274 7.71 7.22 -17.26
CA GLY A 274 6.42 6.52 -17.12
C GLY A 274 5.52 7.05 -16.01
N GLU A 275 4.54 6.21 -15.68
CA GLU A 275 3.49 6.47 -14.70
C GLU A 275 3.92 6.04 -13.29
N TYR A 276 3.80 6.97 -12.35
CA TYR A 276 4.01 6.69 -10.93
C TYR A 276 2.75 7.05 -10.15
N GLU A 277 2.22 6.08 -9.41
CA GLU A 277 1.09 6.31 -8.50
C GLU A 277 1.63 6.74 -7.13
N ILE A 278 1.31 7.98 -6.75
CA ILE A 278 1.55 8.53 -5.42
C ILE A 278 0.37 8.17 -4.53
N GLN A 279 0.65 7.50 -3.42
CA GLN A 279 -0.32 7.02 -2.44
C GLN A 279 -0.03 7.69 -1.09
N ILE A 280 -1.02 8.33 -0.49
CA ILE A 280 -0.90 8.99 0.82
C ILE A 280 -1.85 8.30 1.78
N GLY A 281 -1.34 7.87 2.93
CA GLY A 281 -2.10 7.11 3.90
C GLY A 281 -1.61 7.23 5.33
N THR A 282 -2.26 6.47 6.20
CA THR A 282 -1.87 6.30 7.61
C THR A 282 -1.22 4.94 7.87
N ALA A 283 -1.28 4.02 6.90
CA ALA A 283 -0.60 2.74 6.89
C ALA A 283 -0.40 2.27 5.44
N SER A 284 0.43 1.24 5.21
CA SER A 284 0.66 0.72 3.86
C SER A 284 -0.57 0.09 3.21
N ASP A 285 -1.54 -0.37 4.00
CA ASP A 285 -2.84 -0.91 3.56
C ASP A 285 -4.00 0.09 3.71
N ASP A 286 -3.79 1.23 4.36
CA ASP A 286 -4.79 2.27 4.56
C ASP A 286 -4.40 3.57 3.84
N ILE A 287 -4.62 3.56 2.52
CA ILE A 287 -4.36 4.67 1.61
C ILE A 287 -5.61 5.53 1.47
N ARG A 288 -5.48 6.81 1.84
CA ARG A 288 -6.58 7.80 1.87
C ARG A 288 -6.68 8.62 0.61
N LEU A 289 -5.54 8.94 -0.02
CA LEU A 289 -5.47 9.76 -1.23
C LEU A 289 -4.53 9.10 -2.25
N ARG A 290 -4.87 9.21 -3.53
CA ARG A 290 -4.08 8.69 -4.66
C ARG A 290 -3.99 9.73 -5.77
N ARG A 291 -2.84 9.80 -6.43
CA ARG A 291 -2.63 10.62 -7.63
C ARG A 291 -1.60 9.96 -8.53
N THR A 292 -1.83 9.97 -9.84
CA THR A 292 -0.81 9.60 -10.83
C THR A 292 -0.01 10.83 -11.20
N ILE A 293 1.32 10.69 -11.23
CA ILE A 293 2.26 11.64 -11.83
C ILE A 293 3.03 10.94 -12.95
N PHE A 294 3.78 11.72 -13.72
CA PHE A 294 4.56 11.25 -14.85
C PHE A 294 6.00 11.73 -14.73
N VAL A 295 6.95 10.83 -15.00
CA VAL A 295 8.37 11.17 -15.11
C VAL A 295 8.81 11.11 -16.57
N GLY A 296 9.48 12.16 -17.04
CA GLY A 296 9.98 12.26 -18.41
C GLY A 296 8.89 12.66 -19.41
N ARG A 297 8.09 11.71 -19.90
CA ARG A 297 7.07 11.99 -20.92
C ARG A 297 5.67 12.04 -20.32
N GLN A 298 4.87 13.01 -20.77
CA GLN A 298 3.44 13.00 -20.51
C GLN A 298 2.80 11.74 -21.10
N PRO A 299 1.77 11.20 -20.45
CA PRO A 299 1.00 10.14 -21.05
C PRO A 299 0.41 10.69 -22.34
N VAL A 300 0.27 9.82 -23.34
CA VAL A 300 -0.75 10.05 -24.34
C VAL A 300 -2.07 9.94 -23.58
N THR A 301 -2.63 11.05 -23.12
CA THR A 301 -4.03 11.05 -22.73
C THR A 301 -4.79 10.69 -23.99
N SER A 302 -5.27 9.44 -24.04
CA SER A 302 -6.45 9.11 -24.80
C SER A 302 -7.54 10.03 -24.25
N ASN A 303 -7.68 11.22 -24.82
CA ASN A 303 -8.94 11.93 -24.75
C ASN A 303 -9.91 11.02 -25.51
N SER A 304 -10.52 10.07 -24.82
CA SER A 304 -11.81 9.50 -25.20
C SER A 304 -12.78 10.67 -25.15
N LEU A 305 -12.75 11.45 -26.22
CA LEU A 305 -13.74 12.47 -26.49
C LEU A 305 -15.05 11.70 -26.61
N GLY A 306 -16.04 12.10 -25.80
CA GLY A 306 -17.40 11.62 -25.95
C GLY A 306 -17.85 11.83 -27.40
N HIS A 307 -18.84 11.05 -27.82
CA HIS A 307 -19.33 10.95 -29.21
C HIS A 307 -19.68 12.31 -29.87
N ASN A 308 -19.71 13.42 -29.12
CA ASN A 308 -20.17 14.74 -29.55
C ASN A 308 -19.12 15.88 -29.54
N ASP A 309 -17.85 15.65 -29.17
CA ASP A 309 -16.85 16.74 -29.02
C ASP A 309 -15.96 17.00 -30.26
N PHE A 310 -16.35 16.51 -31.44
CA PHE A 310 -15.56 16.69 -32.67
C PHE A 310 -16.24 17.61 -33.67
N CYS A 311 -15.64 18.78 -33.91
CA CYS A 311 -15.96 19.61 -35.06
C CYS A 311 -14.95 19.34 -36.18
N MET A 312 -15.37 18.63 -37.24
CA MET A 312 -14.54 18.37 -38.42
C MET A 312 -13.98 19.67 -39.03
N ASP A 313 -14.70 20.78 -38.87
CA ASP A 313 -14.31 22.10 -39.38
C ASP A 313 -13.00 22.62 -38.76
N GLU A 314 -12.63 22.22 -37.54
CA GLU A 314 -11.36 22.66 -36.93
C GLU A 314 -10.15 21.94 -37.53
N ILE A 315 -10.27 20.65 -37.84
CA ILE A 315 -9.19 19.85 -38.45
C ILE A 315 -8.87 20.38 -39.85
N VAL A 316 -9.90 20.71 -40.62
CA VAL A 316 -9.75 21.24 -41.99
C VAL A 316 -9.12 22.64 -41.99
N LYS A 317 -9.40 23.47 -40.98
CA LYS A 317 -8.86 24.84 -40.88
C LYS A 317 -7.38 24.90 -40.51
N ASN A 318 -6.84 23.90 -39.80
CA ASN A 318 -5.44 23.89 -39.40
C ASN A 318 -4.87 22.45 -39.28
N PRO A 319 -4.61 21.76 -40.41
CA PRO A 319 -4.20 20.36 -40.40
C PRO A 319 -2.78 20.11 -39.87
N GLY A 320 -1.89 21.10 -39.92
CA GLY A 320 -0.47 20.92 -39.64
C GLY A 320 0.29 20.15 -40.74
N ARG A 321 1.51 19.67 -40.46
CA ARG A 321 2.32 18.96 -41.46
C ARG A 321 1.90 17.50 -41.63
N LYS A 322 2.25 16.88 -42.76
CA LYS A 322 2.11 15.43 -42.94
C LYS A 322 3.03 14.68 -41.98
N ILE A 323 2.50 13.65 -41.33
CA ILE A 323 3.19 12.83 -40.35
C ILE A 323 2.84 11.36 -40.56
N LYS A 324 3.81 10.48 -40.36
CA LYS A 324 3.59 9.03 -40.31
C LYS A 324 3.43 8.65 -38.84
N VAL A 325 2.26 8.12 -38.51
CA VAL A 325 1.92 7.58 -37.19
C VAL A 325 2.05 6.06 -37.25
N ALA A 326 2.58 5.45 -36.20
CA ALA A 326 2.63 4.02 -36.00
C ALA A 326 2.28 3.67 -34.55
N GLY A 327 2.02 2.40 -34.27
CA GLY A 327 1.77 1.94 -32.91
C GLY A 327 1.20 0.53 -32.88
N CYS A 328 0.69 0.13 -31.71
CA CYS A 328 0.09 -1.18 -31.47
C CYS A 328 -1.33 -1.03 -30.92
N VAL A 329 -2.26 -1.82 -31.45
CA VAL A 329 -3.62 -1.95 -30.93
C VAL A 329 -3.66 -3.08 -29.92
N ARG A 330 -4.22 -2.83 -28.73
CA ARG A 330 -4.32 -3.77 -27.61
C ARG A 330 -5.71 -3.74 -26.95
N ASP A 331 -6.10 -4.84 -26.33
CA ASP A 331 -7.31 -4.88 -25.50
C ASP A 331 -7.04 -4.38 -24.06
N VAL A 332 -8.07 -4.41 -23.22
CA VAL A 332 -7.98 -4.03 -21.79
C VAL A 332 -6.99 -4.88 -20.98
N GLN A 333 -6.58 -6.05 -21.49
CA GLN A 333 -5.61 -6.96 -20.88
C GLN A 333 -4.20 -6.79 -21.49
N ALA A 334 -3.98 -5.76 -22.31
CA ALA A 334 -2.75 -5.48 -23.05
C ALA A 334 -2.40 -6.52 -24.14
N THR A 335 -3.35 -7.38 -24.51
CA THR A 335 -3.18 -8.37 -25.59
C THR A 335 -3.20 -7.66 -26.95
N PRO A 336 -2.18 -7.80 -27.80
CA PRO A 336 -2.17 -7.17 -29.12
C PRO A 336 -3.26 -7.76 -30.05
N ILE A 337 -3.99 -6.88 -30.75
CA ILE A 337 -5.14 -7.25 -31.60
C ILE A 337 -4.87 -6.91 -33.07
N SER A 338 -4.88 -7.92 -33.94
CA SER A 338 -4.83 -7.76 -35.40
C SER A 338 -6.24 -7.59 -36.00
N GLY A 339 -6.32 -7.05 -37.21
CA GLY A 339 -7.59 -6.92 -37.94
C GLY A 339 -8.44 -5.71 -37.55
N ILE A 340 -7.91 -4.78 -36.74
CA ILE A 340 -8.61 -3.57 -36.31
C ILE A 340 -8.44 -2.47 -37.35
N GLU A 341 -9.54 -1.79 -37.68
CA GLU A 341 -9.55 -0.67 -38.62
C GLU A 341 -9.18 0.66 -37.94
N ILE A 342 -8.20 1.38 -38.49
CA ILE A 342 -7.78 2.72 -38.05
C ILE A 342 -7.94 3.68 -39.22
N LYS A 343 -8.83 4.66 -39.06
CA LYS A 343 -9.19 5.65 -40.08
C LYS A 343 -8.71 7.05 -39.69
N SER A 344 -8.03 7.72 -40.61
CA SER A 344 -7.74 9.15 -40.53
C SER A 344 -8.98 9.96 -40.88
N ASN A 345 -9.41 10.86 -39.99
CA ASN A 345 -10.58 11.69 -40.22
C ASN A 345 -10.31 12.83 -41.22
N TYR A 346 -9.06 13.33 -41.28
CA TYR A 346 -8.64 14.34 -42.25
C TYR A 346 -8.53 13.78 -43.67
N SER A 347 -7.83 12.66 -43.85
CA SER A 347 -7.55 12.13 -45.20
C SER A 347 -8.55 11.08 -45.68
N GLY A 348 -9.41 10.59 -44.79
CA GLY A 348 -10.28 9.42 -45.05
C GLY A 348 -9.53 8.10 -45.22
N ARG A 349 -8.19 8.12 -45.12
CA ARG A 349 -7.36 6.93 -45.31
C ARG A 349 -7.58 5.96 -44.17
N THR A 350 -7.62 4.68 -44.52
CA THR A 350 -7.85 3.59 -43.56
C THR A 350 -6.71 2.59 -43.64
N VAL A 351 -6.26 2.08 -42.49
CA VAL A 351 -5.29 0.99 -42.38
C VAL A 351 -5.80 -0.06 -41.40
N ILE A 352 -5.31 -1.28 -41.52
CA ILE A 352 -5.71 -2.39 -40.65
C ILE A 352 -4.50 -2.82 -39.81
N SER A 353 -4.68 -3.06 -38.52
CA SER A 353 -3.64 -3.59 -37.65
C SER A 353 -3.21 -5.00 -38.10
N LYS A 354 -1.90 -5.22 -38.17
CA LYS A 354 -1.29 -6.50 -38.59
C LYS A 354 -1.05 -7.42 -37.39
N GLU A 355 -0.44 -8.57 -37.63
CA GLU A 355 0.03 -9.49 -36.59
C GLU A 355 0.86 -8.75 -35.53
N GLY A 356 0.64 -9.10 -34.26
CA GLY A 356 1.20 -8.36 -33.12
C GLY A 356 0.57 -6.98 -32.90
N GLY A 357 -0.61 -6.71 -33.47
CA GLY A 357 -1.41 -5.49 -33.29
C GLY A 357 -0.84 -4.23 -33.95
N ARG A 358 0.24 -4.34 -34.73
CA ARG A 358 0.95 -3.16 -35.25
C ARG A 358 0.22 -2.49 -36.41
N TYR A 359 0.20 -1.16 -36.43
CA TYR A 359 -0.32 -0.37 -37.54
C TYR A 359 0.63 0.77 -37.91
N SER A 360 0.44 1.31 -39.12
CA SER A 360 1.06 2.58 -39.49
C SER A 360 0.22 3.31 -40.54
N ILE A 361 -0.07 4.58 -40.29
CA ILE A 361 -0.92 5.43 -41.13
C ILE A 361 -0.20 6.76 -41.42
N LEU A 362 -0.32 7.23 -42.66
CA LEU A 362 0.13 8.57 -43.05
C LEU A 362 -1.04 9.53 -42.92
N THR A 363 -0.88 10.56 -42.09
CA THR A 363 -1.90 11.58 -41.84
C THR A 363 -1.25 12.96 -41.60
N VAL A 364 -1.92 13.89 -40.92
CA VAL A 364 -1.45 15.22 -40.55
C VAL A 364 -1.38 15.40 -39.03
N GLU A 365 -0.53 16.33 -38.59
CA GLU A 365 -0.20 16.57 -37.18
C GLU A 365 -1.40 16.83 -36.27
N ASN A 366 -2.47 17.45 -36.77
CA ASN A 366 -3.68 17.77 -35.99
C ASN A 366 -4.88 16.87 -36.34
N ASP A 367 -4.65 15.71 -36.96
CA ASP A 367 -5.73 14.78 -37.32
C ASP A 367 -6.33 14.08 -36.07
N VAL A 368 -7.49 13.44 -36.28
CA VAL A 368 -8.11 12.49 -35.38
C VAL A 368 -8.18 11.13 -36.08
N LEU A 369 -7.69 10.10 -35.39
CA LEU A 369 -7.83 8.71 -35.81
C LEU A 369 -9.10 8.13 -35.18
N THR A 370 -10.00 7.59 -36.00
CA THR A 370 -11.16 6.81 -35.55
C THR A 370 -10.84 5.32 -35.66
N ILE A 371 -11.09 4.59 -34.59
CA ILE A 371 -10.87 3.15 -34.50
C ILE A 371 -12.21 2.48 -34.21
N SER A 372 -12.63 1.58 -35.09
CA SER A 372 -13.89 0.86 -34.96
C SER A 372 -13.67 -0.62 -35.25
N ALA A 373 -14.22 -1.47 -34.39
CA ALA A 373 -14.19 -2.91 -34.55
C ALA A 373 -15.39 -3.55 -33.86
N LYS A 374 -15.89 -4.64 -34.44
CA LYS A 374 -17.03 -5.39 -33.88
C LYS A 374 -16.66 -5.96 -32.51
N GLY A 375 -17.48 -5.71 -31.49
CA GLY A 375 -17.25 -6.14 -30.11
C GLY A 375 -16.38 -5.19 -29.27
N PHE A 376 -16.00 -4.03 -29.82
CA PHE A 376 -15.26 -3.00 -29.12
C PHE A 376 -15.96 -1.64 -29.23
N GLU A 377 -15.76 -0.80 -28.23
CA GLU A 377 -16.18 0.60 -28.28
C GLU A 377 -15.42 1.33 -29.40
N THR A 378 -16.09 2.24 -30.10
CA THR A 378 -15.42 3.11 -31.08
C THR A 378 -14.59 4.16 -30.34
N VAL A 379 -13.31 4.26 -30.68
CA VAL A 379 -12.36 5.17 -30.04
C VAL A 379 -11.89 6.22 -31.03
N ASN A 380 -11.82 7.48 -30.59
CA ASN A 380 -11.27 8.59 -31.36
C ASN A 380 -10.01 9.12 -30.67
N ILE A 381 -8.91 9.29 -31.40
CA ILE A 381 -7.60 9.68 -30.85
C ILE A 381 -7.01 10.84 -31.64
N LYS A 382 -6.66 11.95 -30.97
CA LYS A 382 -5.95 13.09 -31.59
C LYS A 382 -4.49 12.73 -31.85
N VAL A 383 -3.98 13.05 -33.05
CA VAL A 383 -2.58 12.82 -33.43
C VAL A 383 -1.62 13.75 -32.70
N ASN A 384 -1.96 15.04 -32.53
CA ASN A 384 -1.19 16.03 -31.77
C ASN A 384 0.34 15.99 -32.01
N LYS A 385 0.78 15.90 -33.27
CA LYS A 385 2.20 15.82 -33.69
C LYS A 385 2.95 14.55 -33.23
N GLN A 386 2.26 13.55 -32.71
CA GLN A 386 2.86 12.29 -32.26
C GLN A 386 3.13 11.34 -33.44
N LYS A 387 4.24 10.60 -33.36
CA LYS A 387 4.63 9.59 -34.37
C LYS A 387 4.34 8.15 -33.91
N ASP A 388 4.24 7.93 -32.60
CA ASP A 388 3.99 6.64 -31.99
C ASP A 388 2.76 6.75 -31.07
N ILE A 389 1.67 6.06 -31.40
CA ILE A 389 0.39 6.10 -30.70
C ILE A 389 -0.10 4.66 -30.50
N ASP A 390 -0.03 4.16 -29.27
CA ASP A 390 -0.65 2.87 -28.92
C ASP A 390 -2.15 3.06 -28.63
N ILE A 391 -2.95 2.09 -29.07
CA ILE A 391 -4.41 2.16 -29.05
C ILE A 391 -4.91 1.08 -28.10
N LYS A 392 -5.63 1.48 -27.05
CA LYS A 392 -6.33 0.57 -26.16
C LYS A 392 -7.82 0.53 -26.52
N LEU A 393 -8.36 -0.67 -26.74
CA LEU A 393 -9.77 -0.89 -26.99
C LEU A 393 -10.46 -1.50 -25.78
N ASN A 394 -11.63 -0.95 -25.44
CA ASN A 394 -12.55 -1.52 -24.46
C ASN A 394 -13.58 -2.40 -25.17
N TYR A 395 -13.99 -3.49 -24.52
CA TYR A 395 -15.10 -4.32 -25.00
C TYR A 395 -16.40 -3.52 -24.95
N SER A 396 -17.20 -3.58 -26.01
CA SER A 396 -18.55 -3.01 -25.99
C SER A 396 -19.43 -3.82 -25.05
N HIS A 397 -20.29 -3.16 -24.27
CA HIS A 397 -21.25 -3.81 -23.37
C HIS A 397 -22.53 -4.31 -24.06
N ASP A 398 -22.55 -4.32 -25.40
CA ASP A 398 -23.67 -4.75 -26.25
C ASP A 398 -23.54 -6.20 -26.74
#